data_AF-A0A3A9JVR4-F1
#
_entry.id   AF-A0A3A9JVR4-F1
#
_cell.length_a   1.000
_cell.length_b   1.000
_cell.length_c   1.000
_cell.angle_alpha   90.00
_cell.angle_beta   90.00
_cell.angle_gamma   90.00
#
_symmetry.space_group_name_H-M   'P 1'
#
loop_
_entity.id
_entity.type
_entity.pdbx_description
1 polymer ?
#
loop_
_entity_poly.entity_id
_entity_poly.type
_entity_poly.pdbx_seq_one_letter_code
_entity_poly.pdbx_strand_id
1 'polypeptide(L)' 'MTDSLTIRTDNGPQFKSKEFQEFCTKQGILHERIPVRSPERNPNIERFHRTLKEEYVNIL' A
#
# COMPACT_ATOMS: atom_id res chain seq x y z
N MET A 1 -7.71 -3.20 -24.28
CA MET A 1 -7.34 -3.66 -22.92
C MET A 1 -7.29 -2.41 -22.07
N THR A 2 -8.28 -2.21 -21.20
CA THR A 2 -8.23 -1.09 -20.25
C THR A 2 -7.18 -1.44 -19.20
N ASP A 3 -6.11 -0.64 -19.12
CA ASP A 3 -5.16 -0.74 -18.02
C ASP A 3 -5.93 -0.59 -16.70
N SER A 4 -6.06 -1.67 -15.94
CA SER A 4 -6.68 -1.61 -14.62
C SER A 4 -5.67 -1.00 -13.65
N LEU A 5 -6.11 0.05 -12.95
CA LEU A 5 -5.32 0.65 -11.87
C LEU A 5 -4.95 -0.44 -10.85
N THR A 6 -3.65 -0.55 -10.54
CA THR A 6 -3.15 -1.52 -9.56
C THR A 6 -2.66 -0.81 -8.31
N ILE A 7 -3.17 -1.21 -7.16
CA ILE A 7 -2.71 -0.75 -5.85
C ILE A 7 -1.92 -1.89 -5.19
N ARG A 8 -0.69 -1.60 -4.77
CA ARG A 8 0.16 -2.54 -4.03
C ARG A 8 0.31 -2.13 -2.58
N THR A 9 0.03 -3.04 -1.64
CA THR A 9 0.10 -2.77 -0.20
C THR A 9 0.93 -3.81 0.54
N ASP A 10 1.26 -3.52 1.80
CA ASP A 10 1.72 -4.54 2.73
C ASP A 10 0.57 -5.45 3.21
N ASN A 11 0.88 -6.36 4.14
CA ASN A 11 -0.08 -7.30 4.73
C ASN A 11 -0.75 -6.76 6.00
N GLY A 12 -0.77 -5.44 6.19
CA GLY A 12 -1.47 -4.77 7.29
C GLY A 12 -2.94 -5.19 7.35
N PRO A 13 -3.52 -5.32 8.57
CA PRO A 13 -4.90 -5.79 8.74
C PRO A 13 -5.92 -4.93 7.98
N GLN A 14 -5.69 -3.62 7.87
CA GLN A 14 -6.53 -2.69 7.11
C GLN A 14 -6.63 -3.05 5.63
N PHE A 15 -5.54 -3.54 5.03
CA PHE A 15 -5.51 -3.94 3.61
C PHE A 15 -5.95 -5.39 3.37
N LYS A 16 -6.09 -6.18 4.45
CA LYS A 16 -6.69 -7.52 4.39
C LYS A 16 -8.19 -7.52 4.70
N SER A 17 -8.73 -6.36 5.06
CA SER A 17 -10.14 -6.22 5.41
C SER A 17 -11.03 -6.52 4.20
N LYS A 18 -12.20 -7.07 4.47
CA LYS A 18 -13.20 -7.37 3.42
C LYS A 18 -13.66 -6.08 2.76
N GLU A 19 -13.83 -5.04 3.55
CA GLU A 19 -14.23 -3.70 3.15
C GLU A 19 -13.28 -3.12 2.10
N PHE A 20 -11.97 -3.27 2.30
CA PHE A 20 -10.98 -2.78 1.34
C PHE A 20 -10.98 -3.58 0.03
N GLN A 21 -11.13 -4.90 0.11
CA GLN A 21 -11.24 -5.75 -1.09
C GLN A 21 -12.50 -5.45 -1.90
N GLU A 22 -13.63 -5.26 -1.24
CA GLU A 22 -14.90 -4.88 -1.87
C GLU A 22 -14.79 -3.50 -2.53
N PHE A 23 -14.14 -2.54 -1.87
CA PHE A 23 -13.86 -1.23 -2.46
C PHE A 23 -13.05 -1.36 -3.75
N CYS A 24 -11.92 -2.08 -3.72
CA CYS A 24 -11.07 -2.26 -4.91
C CYS A 24 -11.85 -2.93 -6.05
N THR A 25 -12.62 -3.97 -5.73
CA THR A 25 -13.45 -4.69 -6.72
C THR A 25 -14.49 -3.76 -7.36
N LYS A 26 -15.21 -2.96 -6.55
CA LYS A 26 -16.22 -1.99 -7.04
C LYS A 26 -15.60 -0.91 -7.93
N GLN A 27 -14.35 -0.54 -7.69
CA GLN A 27 -13.63 0.47 -8.47
C GLN A 27 -12.87 -0.11 -9.67
N GLY A 28 -12.90 -1.43 -9.89
CA GLY A 28 -12.12 -2.08 -10.94
C GLY A 28 -10.60 -2.01 -10.72
N ILE A 29 -10.17 -1.90 -9.45
CA ILE A 29 -8.77 -1.81 -9.05
C ILE A 29 -8.24 -3.21 -8.74
N LEU A 30 -7.08 -3.54 -9.32
CA LEU A 30 -6.34 -4.73 -8.92
C LEU A 30 -5.60 -4.45 -7.62
N HIS A 31 -5.96 -5.16 -6.55
CA HIS A 31 -5.24 -5.08 -5.28
C HIS A 31 -4.19 -6.19 -5.19
N GLU A 32 -2.92 -5.80 -5.11
CA GLU A 32 -1.79 -6.70 -4.89
C GLU A 32 -1.19 -6.51 -3.50
N ARG A 33 -0.79 -7.62 -2.86
CA ARG A 33 -0.07 -7.58 -1.59
C ARG A 33 1.37 -8.03 -1.80
N ILE A 34 2.31 -7.36 -1.15
CA ILE A 34 3.71 -7.82 -1.14
C ILE A 34 3.82 -9.15 -0.39
N PRO A 35 4.78 -10.03 -0.72
CA PRO A 35 5.02 -11.24 0.05
C PRO A 35 5.38 -10.92 1.50
N VAL A 36 5.14 -11.91 2.34
CA VAL A 36 5.58 -11.87 3.74
C VAL A 36 7.11 -11.76 3.77
N ARG A 37 7.62 -10.83 4.60
CA ARG A 37 9.06 -10.56 4.79
C ARG A 37 9.78 -10.06 3.53
N SER A 38 9.08 -9.32 2.68
CA SER A 38 9.66 -8.65 1.51
C SER A 38 9.65 -7.11 1.63
N PRO A 39 10.38 -6.50 2.59
CA PRO A 39 10.45 -5.04 2.74
C PRO A 39 11.05 -4.35 1.50
N GLU A 40 11.91 -5.04 0.75
CA GLU A 40 12.49 -4.57 -0.51
C GLU A 40 11.45 -4.28 -1.61
N ARG A 41 10.21 -4.73 -1.42
CA ARG A 41 9.08 -4.49 -2.33
C ARG A 41 8.24 -3.26 -1.96
N ASN A 42 8.60 -2.54 -0.89
CA ASN A 42 7.95 -1.29 -0.48
C ASN A 42 8.88 -0.08 -0.22
N PRO A 43 10.08 0.04 -0.85
CA PRO A 43 11.09 1.02 -0.46
C PRO A 43 10.64 2.47 -0.69
N ASN A 44 9.80 2.71 -1.70
CA ASN A 44 9.31 4.05 -2.03
C ASN A 44 8.39 4.61 -0.94
N ILE A 45 7.49 3.78 -0.42
CA ILE A 45 6.56 4.18 0.65
C ILE A 45 7.32 4.32 1.97
N GLU A 46 8.26 3.43 2.27
CA GLU A 46 9.12 3.55 3.45
C GLU A 46 9.93 4.86 3.42
N ARG A 47 10.51 5.21 2.26
CA ARG A 47 11.23 6.48 2.08
C ARG A 47 10.30 7.68 2.23
N PHE A 48 9.11 7.63 1.65
CA PHE A 48 8.11 8.70 1.79
C PHE A 48 7.72 8.91 3.25
N HIS A 49 7.40 7.84 3.99
CA HIS A 49 7.05 7.93 5.40
C HIS A 49 8.21 8.46 6.25
N ARG A 50 9.45 8.10 5.92
CA ARG A 50 10.64 8.64 6.61
C ARG A 50 10.77 10.14 6.39
N THR A 51 10.75 10.61 5.14
CA THR A 51 10.80 12.05 4.83
C THR A 51 9.64 12.80 5.48
N LEU A 52 8.43 12.23 5.47
CA LEU A 52 7.28 12.87 6.10
C LEU A 52 7.49 13.05 7.61
N LYS A 53 8.01 12.02 8.30
CA LYS A 53 8.31 12.08 9.73
C LYS A 53 9.43 13.06 10.07
N GLU A 54 10.50 13.06 9.28
CA GLU A 54 11.66 13.95 9.44
C GLU A 54 11.27 15.42 9.25
N GLU A 55 10.53 15.74 8.19
CA GLU A 55 10.28 17.13 7.78
C GLU A 55 9.04 17.76 8.46
N TYR A 56 8.00 16.96 8.75
CA TYR A 56 6.69 17.51 9.11
C TYR A 56 6.16 17.05 10.47
N VAL A 57 6.74 15.99 11.06
CA VAL A 57 6.23 15.44 12.32
C VAL A 57 7.26 15.54 13.46
N ASN A 58 8.55 15.74 13.15
CA ASN A 58 9.65 15.82 14.13
C ASN A 58 9.70 14.62 15.10
N ILE A 59 9.36 13.41 14.63
CA ILE A 59 9.35 12.18 15.45
C ILE A 59 10.44 11.17 15.00
N LEU A 60 11.41 11.64 14.22
CA LEU A 60 12.66 10.95 13.89
C LEU A 60 13.81 11.94 14.08
#